data_AF-A0AAU5NRE2-F1
#
_entry.id   AF-A0AAU5NRE2-F1
#
_cell.length_a   1.000
_cell.length_b   1.000
_cell.length_c   1.000
_cell.angle_alpha   90.00
_cell.angle_beta   90.00
_cell.angle_gamma   90.00
#
_symmetry.space_group_name_H-M   'P 1'
#
loop_
_entity.id
_entity.type
_entity.pdbx_description
1 polymer ?
#
loop_
_entity_poly.entity_id
_entity_poly.type
_entity_poly.pdbx_seq_one_letter_code
_entity_poly.pdbx_strand_id
1 'polypeptide(L)'
;MPSASQTAFTVGDATHRLTADMVHTAVARLTPADSADLHPNRSWYALVGTHLYYVVDVVEEATGARGVKVKPARLGLADLGFPVFALGWSALLTKGHPGHTD
;
A
#
# COMPACT_ATOMS: atom_id res chain seq x y z
N MET A 1 8.88 -14.04 9.49
CA MET A 1 8.34 -14.27 8.14
C MET A 1 9.49 -14.10 7.16
N PRO A 2 9.71 -15.00 6.20
CA PRO A 2 10.72 -14.78 5.17
C PRO A 2 10.24 -13.64 4.28
N SER A 3 10.94 -12.50 4.29
CA SER A 3 10.69 -11.41 3.35
C SER A 3 11.11 -11.90 1.95
N ALA A 4 10.18 -11.95 1.01
CA ALA A 4 10.55 -12.22 -0.36
C ALA A 4 11.47 -11.09 -0.84
N SER A 5 12.54 -11.42 -1.57
CA SER A 5 13.44 -10.40 -2.14
C SER A 5 12.78 -9.60 -3.29
N GLN A 6 11.72 -10.16 -3.86
CA GLN A 6 10.91 -9.57 -4.92
C GLN A 6 9.50 -10.15 -4.91
N THR A 7 8.54 -9.39 -5.43
CA THR A 7 7.19 -9.84 -5.76
C THR A 7 6.83 -9.45 -7.19
N ALA A 8 5.80 -10.08 -7.75
CA ALA A 8 5.30 -9.78 -9.08
C ALA A 8 3.78 -9.64 -9.05
N PHE A 9 3.26 -8.69 -9.83
CA PHE A 9 1.83 -8.48 -9.99
C PHE A 9 1.50 -8.08 -11.42
N THR A 10 0.24 -8.28 -11.81
CA THR A 10 -0.25 -7.99 -13.16
C THR A 10 -1.12 -6.74 -13.15
N VAL A 11 -0.92 -5.86 -14.13
CA VAL A 11 -1.75 -4.68 -14.41
C VAL A 11 -2.12 -4.70 -15.89
N GLY A 12 -3.41 -4.84 -16.20
CA GLY A 12 -3.83 -5.15 -17.57
C GLY A 12 -3.20 -6.47 -18.02
N ASP A 13 -2.46 -6.44 -19.14
CA ASP A 13 -1.76 -7.60 -19.68
C ASP A 13 -0.27 -7.64 -19.33
N ALA A 14 0.24 -6.66 -18.57
CA ALA A 14 1.65 -6.54 -18.21
C ALA A 14 1.94 -7.07 -16.81
N THR A 15 3.02 -7.84 -16.67
CA THR A 15 3.55 -8.27 -15.37
C THR A 15 4.68 -7.35 -14.94
N HIS A 16 4.52 -6.75 -13.76
CA HIS A 16 5.50 -5.86 -13.14
C HIS A 16 6.19 -6.58 -11.98
N ARG A 17 7.48 -6.25 -11.78
CA ARG A 17 8.25 -6.69 -10.62
C ARG A 17 8.39 -5.55 -9.63
N LEU A 18 8.43 -5.89 -8.34
CA LEU A 18 8.63 -4.95 -7.25
C LEU A 18 9.64 -5.54 -6.27
N THR A 19 10.61 -4.72 -5.85
CA THR A 19 11.60 -5.05 -4.83
C THR A 19 11.55 -4.04 -3.69
N ALA A 20 12.15 -4.37 -2.55
CA ALA A 20 12.25 -3.45 -1.42
C ALA A 20 13.03 -2.16 -1.78
N ASP A 21 14.10 -2.26 -2.56
CA ASP A 21 14.89 -1.10 -2.99
C ASP A 21 14.08 -0.14 -3.90
N MET A 22 13.22 -0.68 -4.76
CA MET A 22 12.32 0.12 -5.58
C MET A 22 11.32 0.87 -4.69
N VAL A 23 10.79 0.23 -3.65
CA VAL A 23 9.89 0.87 -2.67
C VAL A 23 10.60 2.00 -1.94
N HIS A 24 11.83 1.78 -1.45
CA HIS A 24 12.62 2.81 -0.79
C HIS A 24 12.94 4.00 -1.71
N THR A 25 13.24 3.73 -2.98
CA THR A 25 13.48 4.78 -3.98
C THR A 25 12.21 5.57 -4.29
N ALA A 26 11.06 4.89 -4.37
CA ALA A 26 9.77 5.52 -4.65
C ALA A 26 9.35 6.48 -3.53
N VAL A 27 9.46 6.07 -2.27
CA VAL A 27 9.02 6.92 -1.15
C VAL A 27 9.85 8.19 -0.99
N ALA A 28 11.08 8.23 -1.51
CA ALA A 28 11.89 9.45 -1.55
C ALA A 28 11.32 10.53 -2.50
N ARG A 29 10.40 10.16 -3.40
CA ARG A 29 9.75 11.05 -4.37
C ARG A 29 8.29 11.36 -4.00
N LEU A 30 7.75 10.69 -3.00
CA LEU A 30 6.36 10.81 -2.56
C LEU A 30 6.27 11.64 -1.28
N THR A 31 5.18 12.41 -1.15
CA THR A 31 4.83 13.05 0.11
C THR A 31 4.20 12.02 1.06
N PRO A 32 4.66 11.91 2.31
CA PRO A 32 4.03 11.07 3.32
C PRO A 32 2.56 11.44 3.58
N ALA A 33 1.70 10.44 3.68
CA ALA A 33 0.28 10.61 3.97
C ALA A 33 0.02 11.08 5.42
N ASP A 34 0.94 10.81 6.35
CA ASP A 34 0.89 11.32 7.73
C ASP A 34 1.31 12.80 7.85
N SER A 35 1.80 13.40 6.76
CA SER A 35 2.11 14.83 6.66
C SER A 35 1.13 15.62 5.78
N ALA A 36 0.11 14.94 5.24
CA ALA A 36 -0.87 15.50 4.31
C ALA A 36 -2.31 15.23 4.79
N ASP A 37 -3.29 15.94 4.23
CA ASP A 37 -4.69 15.64 4.49
C ASP A 37 -5.03 14.23 3.95
N LEU A 38 -5.56 13.38 4.83
CA LEU A 38 -5.96 12.03 4.48
C LEU A 38 -7.10 12.06 3.46
N HIS A 39 -6.84 11.57 2.26
CA HIS A 39 -7.85 11.49 1.21
C HIS A 39 -8.95 10.47 1.61
N PRO A 40 -10.24 10.84 1.59
CA PRO A 40 -11.32 10.02 2.15
C PRO A 40 -11.48 8.66 1.46
N ASN A 41 -11.08 8.54 0.20
CA ASN A 41 -11.16 7.29 -0.58
C ASN A 41 -9.88 6.43 -0.51
N ARG A 42 -8.89 6.80 0.31
CA ARG A 42 -7.64 6.04 0.45
C ARG A 42 -7.61 5.35 1.80
N SER A 43 -7.72 4.02 1.78
CA SER A 43 -7.88 3.25 3.03
C SER A 43 -6.69 2.36 3.39
N TRP A 44 -5.64 2.26 2.56
CA TRP A 44 -4.54 1.31 2.77
C TRP A 44 -3.17 1.98 2.64
N TYR A 45 -2.33 1.81 3.66
CA TYR A 45 -1.04 2.49 3.76
C TYR A 45 0.06 1.50 4.14
N ALA A 46 1.26 1.69 3.60
CA ALA A 46 2.46 0.99 4.04
C ALA A 46 3.33 1.90 4.89
N LEU A 47 3.88 1.36 5.97
CA LEU A 47 4.92 2.03 6.76
C LEU A 47 6.27 1.77 6.11
N VAL A 48 6.92 2.84 5.66
CA VAL A 48 8.28 2.80 5.11
C VAL A 48 9.12 3.81 5.87
N GLY A 49 10.16 3.32 6.56
CA GLY A 49 10.84 4.12 7.56
C GLY A 49 9.88 4.50 8.70
N THR A 50 9.67 5.79 8.92
CA THR A 50 8.79 6.35 9.96
C THR A 50 7.49 6.93 9.42
N HIS A 51 7.21 6.75 8.13
CA HIS A 51 6.15 7.46 7.42
C HIS A 51 5.17 6.52 6.75
N LEU A 52 3.92 6.97 6.63
CA LEU A 52 2.85 6.23 5.99
C LEU A 52 2.69 6.69 4.55
N TYR A 53 2.67 5.74 3.62
CA TYR A 53 2.46 6.03 2.20
C TYR A 53 1.29 5.21 1.66
N TYR A 54 0.49 5.81 0.78
CA TYR A 54 -0.62 5.10 0.16
C TYR A 54 -0.09 3.97 -0.72
N VAL A 55 -0.56 2.74 -0.51
CA VAL A 55 0.03 1.54 -1.13
C VAL A 55 0.05 1.57 -2.65
N VAL A 56 -0.95 2.18 -3.29
CA VAL A 56 -1.00 2.28 -4.76
C VAL A 56 0.04 3.27 -5.27
N ASP A 57 0.15 4.44 -4.64
CA ASP A 57 1.10 5.47 -5.07
C ASP A 57 2.55 4.95 -4.98
N VAL A 58 2.88 4.22 -3.91
CA VAL A 58 4.20 3.58 -3.76
C VAL A 58 4.48 2.61 -4.90
N VAL A 59 3.53 1.74 -5.23
CA VAL A 59 3.73 0.70 -6.25
C VAL A 59 3.76 1.30 -7.66
N GLU A 60 2.91 2.28 -7.96
CA GLU A 60 2.94 3.00 -9.24
C GLU A 60 4.26 3.76 -9.42
N GLU A 61 4.70 4.51 -8.40
CA GLU A 61 5.96 5.25 -8.46
C GLU A 61 7.17 4.30 -8.57
N ALA A 62 7.17 3.18 -7.83
CA ALA A 62 8.26 2.21 -7.85
C ALA A 62 8.39 1.50 -9.20
N THR A 63 7.27 1.21 -9.88
CA THR A 63 7.25 0.35 -11.08
C THR A 63 7.00 1.10 -12.39
N GLY A 64 6.60 2.37 -12.32
CA GLY A 64 6.09 3.14 -13.46
C GLY A 64 4.72 2.68 -13.97
N ALA A 65 4.10 1.67 -13.35
CA ALA A 65 2.77 1.19 -13.72
C ALA A 65 1.69 2.22 -13.38
N ARG A 66 0.57 2.17 -14.10
CA ARG A 66 -0.62 3.00 -13.84
C ARG A 66 -1.87 2.13 -13.71
N GLY A 67 -2.80 2.55 -12.85
CA GLY A 67 -4.04 1.82 -12.61
C GLY A 67 -3.87 0.60 -11.70
N VAL A 68 -2.83 0.60 -10.85
CA VAL A 68 -2.58 -0.49 -9.91
C VAL A 68 -3.74 -0.60 -8.94
N LYS A 69 -4.29 -1.80 -8.77
CA LYS A 69 -5.39 -2.05 -7.83
C LYS A 69 -4.85 -2.14 -6.41
N VAL A 70 -5.66 -1.74 -5.43
CA VAL A 70 -5.28 -1.73 -4.00
C VAL A 70 -4.88 -3.12 -3.49
N LYS A 71 -5.59 -4.17 -3.89
CA LYS A 71 -5.31 -5.55 -3.44
C LYS A 71 -3.90 -6.03 -3.82
N PRO A 72 -3.47 -6.04 -5.10
CA PRO A 72 -2.12 -6.44 -5.45
C PRO A 72 -1.05 -5.53 -4.83
N ALA A 73 -1.30 -4.22 -4.72
CA ALA A 73 -0.35 -3.30 -4.09
C ALA A 73 -0.10 -3.64 -2.60
N ARG A 74 -1.17 -3.78 -1.81
CA ARG A 74 -1.05 -4.06 -0.38
C ARG A 74 -0.43 -5.43 -0.08
N LEU A 75 -0.77 -6.45 -0.89
CA LEU A 75 -0.21 -7.79 -0.72
C LEU A 75 1.26 -7.82 -1.13
N GLY A 76 1.61 -7.20 -2.25
CA GLY A 76 3.00 -7.12 -2.70
C GLY A 76 3.92 -6.43 -1.69
N LEU A 77 3.47 -5.32 -1.10
CA LEU A 77 4.23 -4.62 -0.05
C LEU A 77 4.35 -5.47 1.23
N ALA A 78 3.30 -6.19 1.62
CA ALA A 78 3.33 -7.09 2.77
C ALA A 78 4.29 -8.29 2.54
N ASP A 79 4.30 -8.87 1.33
CA ASP A 79 5.20 -9.98 0.96
C ASP A 79 6.68 -9.56 0.99
N LEU A 80 6.97 -8.28 0.70
CA LEU A 80 8.30 -7.68 0.83
C LEU A 80 8.66 -7.32 2.28
N GLY A 81 7.74 -7.50 3.23
CA GLY A 81 7.96 -7.27 4.65
C GLY A 81 7.64 -5.86 5.16
N PHE A 82 7.03 -4.99 4.34
CA PHE A 82 6.56 -3.69 4.81
C PHE A 82 5.28 -3.84 5.65
N PRO A 83 5.21 -3.27 6.86
CA PRO A 83 3.96 -3.26 7.62
C PRO A 83 2.88 -2.49 6.86
N VAL A 84 1.71 -3.11 6.70
CA VAL A 84 0.57 -2.53 5.97
C VAL A 84 -0.60 -2.32 6.91
N PHE A 85 -1.15 -1.11 6.89
CA PHE A 85 -2.25 -0.65 7.73
C PHE A 85 -3.47 -0.31 6.88
N ALA A 86 -4.65 -0.57 7.42
CA ALA A 86 -5.89 -0.03 6.88
C ALA A 86 -6.40 1.10 7.79
N LEU A 87 -6.91 2.19 7.21
CA LEU A 87 -7.70 3.13 7.98
C LEU A 87 -8.98 2.43 8.42
N GLY A 88 -9.12 2.24 9.73
CA GLY A 88 -10.42 2.02 10.33
C GLY A 88 -11.22 3.31 10.19
N TRP A 89 -12.24 3.32 9.32
CA TRP A 89 -13.15 4.46 9.28
C TRP A 89 -13.77 4.64 10.66
N SER A 90 -13.97 5.88 11.10
CA SER A 90 -14.64 6.16 12.38
C SER A 90 -15.97 5.43 12.50
N ALA A 91 -16.70 5.27 11.39
CA ALA A 91 -17.90 4.44 11.32
C ALA A 91 -17.65 2.95 11.59
N LEU A 92 -16.55 2.37 11.07
CA LEU A 92 -16.14 0.98 11.38
C LEU A 92 -15.71 0.83 12.84
N LEU A 93 -15.02 1.84 13.40
CA LEU A 93 -14.60 1.86 14.80
C LEU A 93 -15.77 2.05 15.77
N THR A 94 -16.77 2.84 15.40
CA THR A 94 -17.93 3.17 16.27
C THR A 94 -19.12 2.24 16.08
N LYS A 95 -19.32 1.68 14.89
CA LYS A 95 -20.49 0.85 14.55
C LYS A 95 -20.15 -0.61 14.24
N GLY A 96 -18.86 -0.98 14.22
CA GLY A 96 -18.41 -2.29 13.77
C GLY A 96 -18.51 -2.48 12.24
N HIS A 97 -17.96 -3.58 11.73
CA HIS A 97 -18.16 -3.99 10.34
C HIS A 97 -19.57 -4.59 10.19
N PRO A 98 -20.41 -4.19 9.21
CA PRO A 98 -21.78 -4.68 9.07
C PRO A 98 -21.91 -6.20 8.88
N GLY A 99 -20.83 -6.86 8.44
CA GLY A 99 -20.74 -8.33 8.34
C GLY A 99 -20.20 -9.04 9.58
N HIS A 100 -19.95 -8.31 10.68
CA HIS A 100 -19.45 -8.81 11.97
C HIS A 100 -20.36 -8.33 13.12
N THR A 101 -21.65 -8.13 12.83
CA THR A 101 -22.67 -7.93 13.85
C THR A 101 -23.06 -9.29 14.38
N ASP A 102 -22.62 -9.61 15.59
CA ASP A 102 -23.35 -10.55 16.45
C ASP A 102 -24.77 -10.02 16.70
#